data_AF-A0A929KN67-F1
#
_entry.id   AF-A0A929KN67-F1
#
_cell.length_a   1.000
_cell.length_b   1.000
_cell.length_c   1.000
_cell.angle_alpha   90.00
_cell.angle_beta   90.00
_cell.angle_gamma   90.00
#
_symmetry.space_group_name_H-M   'P 1'
#
loop_
_entity.id
_entity.type
_entity.pdbx_description
1 polymer ?
#
loop_
_entity_poly.entity_id
_entity_poly.type
_entity_poly.pdbx_seq_one_letter_code
_entity_poly.pdbx_strand_id
1 'polypeptide(L)'
;MTDDPQSSPQANGPIRVVYGVYLHPASDWRAIMAGQIGDLRACGLLDAASLHVIVTDLHGTPGLEAFLTELCPPGTTFRIHRENRYEFWALHHLWSLARENPEGEVAYFHSKSISRGIQRRSKTERTLTRETFRPWRDVLPLLRRGGIAKAGLFPAEEGWVWFNFWWARADYIARLPEPEPSTNRYTFEAWLSGKLSADGVVPRNDAFSLHAWSSRRYGPEEAGRQMRRLANRRLLRWRGLRRLFLRLRGEG
;
A
#
# COMPACT_ATOMS: atom_id res chain seq x y z
N MET A 1 38.93 2.81 34.20
CA MET A 1 38.25 3.81 33.35
C MET A 1 38.47 3.39 31.92
N THR A 2 37.53 2.63 31.40
CA THR A 2 37.51 2.11 30.03
C THR A 2 36.19 2.61 29.46
N ASP A 3 36.29 3.57 28.54
CA ASP A 3 35.16 4.09 27.80
C ASP A 3 34.58 2.99 26.90
N ASP A 4 33.31 2.66 27.14
CA ASP A 4 32.48 1.88 26.22
C ASP A 4 32.11 2.76 25.02
N PRO A 5 32.38 2.33 23.77
CA PRO A 5 31.90 3.04 22.61
C PRO A 5 30.38 2.88 22.50
N GLN A 6 29.69 4.02 22.56
CA GLN A 6 28.26 4.16 22.42
C GLN A 6 27.69 3.36 21.24
N SER A 7 26.65 2.60 21.58
CA SER A 7 25.69 1.89 20.74
C SER A 7 25.32 2.57 19.42
N SER A 8 25.40 1.79 18.35
CA SER A 8 24.85 1.99 17.01
C SER A 8 23.38 2.43 16.97
N PRO A 9 22.91 3.16 15.92
CA PRO A 9 21.49 3.22 15.63
C PRO A 9 21.08 2.01 14.77
N GLN A 10 20.70 0.90 15.40
CA GLN A 10 19.87 -0.13 14.74
C GLN A 10 18.41 0.11 15.11
N ALA A 11 17.58 0.44 14.11
CA ALA A 11 16.15 0.10 14.06
C ALA A 11 15.54 0.53 12.70
N ASN A 12 15.92 -0.13 11.61
CA ASN A 12 15.02 -0.20 10.44
C ASN A 12 14.31 -1.55 10.53
N GLY A 13 13.10 -1.57 11.09
CA GLY A 13 12.24 -2.75 11.00
C GLY A 13 11.99 -3.14 9.52
N PRO A 14 11.72 -4.41 9.21
CA PRO A 14 11.59 -4.87 7.83
C PRO A 14 10.35 -4.27 7.15
N ILE A 15 10.55 -3.66 5.98
CA ILE A 15 9.45 -3.18 5.13
C ILE A 15 8.78 -4.41 4.51
N ARG A 16 7.46 -4.51 4.61
CA ARG A 16 6.69 -5.60 3.99
C ARG A 16 5.68 -5.03 3.01
N VAL A 17 5.60 -5.62 1.83
CA VAL A 17 4.65 -5.22 0.79
C VAL A 17 3.72 -6.38 0.51
N VAL A 18 2.42 -6.19 0.71
CA VAL A 18 1.39 -7.18 0.39
C VAL A 18 0.62 -6.71 -0.84
N TYR A 19 0.66 -7.54 -1.88
CA TYR A 19 0.01 -7.29 -3.15
C TYR A 19 -1.15 -8.27 -3.36
N GLY A 20 -2.39 -7.77 -3.30
CA GLY A 20 -3.59 -8.54 -3.60
C GLY A 20 -3.90 -8.62 -5.09
N VAL A 21 -3.93 -9.82 -5.67
CA VAL A 21 -4.15 -10.01 -7.10
C VAL A 21 -5.44 -10.77 -7.34
N TYR A 22 -6.34 -10.21 -8.15
CA TYR A 22 -7.50 -10.93 -8.67
C TYR A 22 -7.32 -11.21 -10.17
N LEU A 23 -7.26 -12.50 -10.56
CA LEU A 23 -7.15 -12.92 -11.95
C LEU A 23 -8.55 -12.96 -12.59
N HIS A 24 -8.90 -11.90 -13.31
CA HIS A 24 -10.12 -11.87 -14.10
C HIS A 24 -9.83 -12.35 -15.53
N PRO A 25 -10.53 -13.36 -16.06
CA PRO A 25 -10.27 -13.92 -17.40
C PRO A 25 -10.34 -12.89 -18.53
N ALA A 26 -11.27 -11.94 -18.45
CA ALA A 26 -11.44 -10.87 -19.44
C ALA A 26 -10.43 -9.71 -19.36
N SER A 27 -9.36 -9.83 -18.58
CA SER A 27 -8.38 -8.76 -18.37
C SER A 27 -6.96 -9.23 -18.59
N ASP A 28 -6.11 -8.32 -19.06
CA ASP A 28 -4.67 -8.57 -19.16
C ASP A 28 -4.02 -8.42 -17.78
N TRP A 29 -4.27 -9.41 -16.93
CA TRP A 29 -3.73 -9.47 -15.58
C TRP A 29 -2.20 -9.53 -15.58
N ARG A 30 -1.58 -10.13 -16.62
CA ARG A 30 -0.12 -10.16 -16.77
C ARG A 30 0.44 -8.76 -16.92
N ALA A 31 -0.11 -7.94 -17.82
CA ALA A 31 0.35 -6.56 -18.01
C ALA A 31 0.12 -5.69 -16.77
N ILE A 32 -0.99 -5.89 -16.05
CA ILE A 32 -1.27 -5.17 -14.80
C ILE A 32 -0.23 -5.51 -13.75
N MET A 33 -0.03 -6.80 -13.47
CA MET A 33 0.97 -7.25 -12.49
C MET A 33 2.37 -6.80 -12.88
N ALA A 34 2.76 -7.01 -14.14
CA ALA A 34 4.09 -6.66 -14.62
C ALA A 34 4.39 -5.18 -14.46
N GLY A 35 3.43 -4.30 -14.79
CA GLY A 35 3.65 -2.87 -14.61
C GLY A 35 3.59 -2.41 -13.15
N GLN A 36 2.76 -3.01 -12.30
CA GLN A 36 2.73 -2.66 -10.87
C GLN A 36 4.04 -3.05 -10.18
N ILE A 37 4.50 -4.28 -10.39
CA ILE A 37 5.81 -4.76 -9.91
C ILE A 37 6.94 -3.91 -10.50
N GLY A 38 6.87 -3.59 -11.80
CA GLY A 38 7.83 -2.72 -12.47
C GLY A 38 7.91 -1.32 -11.85
N ASP A 39 6.79 -0.72 -11.46
CA ASP A 39 6.79 0.59 -10.80
C ASP A 39 7.43 0.54 -9.40
N LEU A 40 7.21 -0.53 -8.63
CA LEU A 40 7.87 -0.73 -7.32
C LEU A 40 9.37 -0.98 -7.46
N ARG A 41 9.77 -1.78 -8.46
CA ARG A 41 11.18 -2.01 -8.80
C ARG A 41 11.86 -0.71 -9.20
N ALA A 42 11.22 0.09 -10.05
CA ALA A 42 11.79 1.34 -10.55
C ALA A 42 12.04 2.41 -9.48
N CYS A 43 11.35 2.37 -8.33
CA CYS A 43 11.64 3.24 -7.19
C CYS A 43 12.57 2.60 -6.13
N GLY A 44 13.05 1.39 -6.39
CA GLY A 44 13.92 0.61 -5.50
C GLY A 44 13.24 0.17 -4.21
N LEU A 45 11.90 0.06 -4.20
CA LEU A 45 11.18 -0.43 -3.02
C LEU A 45 11.39 -1.94 -2.85
N LEU A 46 11.39 -2.69 -3.94
CA LEU A 46 11.55 -4.15 -3.89
C LEU A 46 12.94 -4.61 -3.43
N ASP A 47 13.94 -3.73 -3.47
CA ASP A 47 15.28 -4.00 -2.95
C ASP A 47 15.34 -3.87 -1.41
N ALA A 48 14.36 -3.18 -0.83
CA ALA A 48 14.33 -2.85 0.60
C ALA A 48 13.18 -3.56 1.35
N ALA A 49 12.32 -4.30 0.64
CA ALA A 49 11.09 -4.85 1.20
C ALA A 49 10.89 -6.32 0.85
N SER A 50 10.33 -7.07 1.81
CA SER A 50 9.81 -8.41 1.56
C SER A 50 8.47 -8.31 0.82
N LEU A 51 8.37 -8.97 -0.33
CA LEU A 51 7.15 -8.98 -1.14
C LEU A 51 6.32 -10.24 -0.85
N HIS A 52 5.02 -10.05 -0.61
CA HIS A 52 4.02 -11.10 -0.52
C HIS A 52 2.95 -10.88 -1.58
N VAL A 53 2.76 -11.85 -2.46
CA VAL A 53 1.76 -11.78 -3.54
C VAL A 53 0.66 -12.79 -3.27
N ILE A 54 -0.54 -12.28 -3.04
CA ILE A 54 -1.71 -13.08 -2.66
C ILE A 54 -2.69 -13.08 -3.82
N VAL A 55 -2.81 -14.20 -4.51
CA VAL A 55 -3.53 -14.34 -5.76
C VAL A 55 -4.86 -15.05 -5.54
N THR A 56 -5.93 -14.49 -6.10
CA THR A 56 -7.23 -15.15 -6.29
C THR A 56 -7.34 -15.58 -7.75
N ASP A 57 -7.29 -16.88 -7.99
CA ASP A 57 -7.34 -17.54 -9.29
C ASP A 57 -8.43 -18.61 -9.30
N LEU A 58 -9.62 -18.23 -9.79
CA LEU A 58 -10.80 -19.10 -9.77
C LEU A 58 -10.72 -20.26 -10.77
N HIS A 59 -9.85 -20.15 -11.77
CA HIS A 59 -9.87 -21.04 -12.93
C HIS A 59 -8.62 -21.91 -13.05
N GLY A 60 -7.64 -21.77 -12.16
CA GLY A 60 -6.39 -22.54 -12.23
C GLY A 60 -5.60 -22.18 -13.48
N THR A 61 -5.20 -20.92 -13.57
CA THR A 61 -4.51 -20.32 -14.71
C THR A 61 -3.20 -21.06 -15.02
N PRO A 62 -3.07 -21.71 -16.20
CA PRO A 62 -1.86 -22.42 -16.56
C PRO A 62 -0.63 -21.50 -16.63
N GLY A 63 0.50 -21.97 -16.09
CA GLY A 63 1.77 -21.23 -16.08
C GLY A 63 1.81 -20.03 -15.14
N LEU A 64 0.81 -19.85 -14.28
CA LEU A 64 0.78 -18.75 -13.30
C LEU A 64 2.01 -18.74 -12.40
N GLU A 65 2.37 -19.88 -11.80
CA GLU A 65 3.51 -19.96 -10.88
C GLU A 65 4.84 -19.63 -11.55
N ALA A 66 5.06 -20.12 -12.77
CA ALA A 66 6.23 -19.79 -13.58
C ALA A 66 6.30 -18.29 -13.87
N PHE A 67 5.18 -17.70 -14.30
CA PHE A 67 5.07 -16.25 -14.53
C PHE A 67 5.36 -15.44 -13.27
N LEU A 68 4.83 -15.84 -12.11
CA LEU A 68 5.06 -15.16 -10.84
C LEU A 68 6.53 -15.20 -10.42
N THR A 69 7.18 -16.35 -10.60
CA THR A 69 8.58 -16.59 -10.27
C THR A 69 9.51 -15.75 -11.16
N GLU A 70 9.20 -15.64 -12.46
CA GLU A 70 9.96 -14.79 -13.39
C GLU A 70 9.74 -13.30 -13.09
N LEU A 71 8.50 -12.91 -12.79
CA LEU A 71 8.14 -11.50 -12.62
C LEU A 71 8.70 -10.91 -11.32
N CYS A 72 8.65 -11.64 -10.21
CA CYS A 72 8.91 -11.11 -8.88
C CYS A 72 10.35 -11.35 -8.42
N PRO A 73 10.89 -10.54 -7.48
CA PRO A 73 12.21 -10.78 -6.92
C PRO A 73 12.33 -12.15 -6.23
N PRO A 74 13.54 -12.74 -6.17
CA PRO A 74 13.81 -13.91 -5.35
C PRO A 74 13.37 -13.69 -3.89
N GLY A 75 12.85 -14.74 -3.25
CA GLY A 75 12.34 -14.66 -1.87
C GLY A 75 10.92 -14.09 -1.74
N THR A 76 10.25 -13.75 -2.85
CA THR A 76 8.83 -13.39 -2.84
C THR A 76 7.98 -14.55 -2.33
N THR A 77 7.08 -14.28 -1.39
CA THR A 77 6.10 -15.27 -0.90
C THR A 77 4.85 -15.25 -1.76
N PHE A 78 4.40 -16.42 -2.22
CA PHE A 78 3.17 -16.57 -3.00
C PHE A 78 2.11 -17.34 -2.22
N ARG A 79 0.86 -16.90 -2.30
CA ARG A 79 -0.31 -17.70 -1.88
C ARG A 79 -1.38 -17.61 -2.97
N ILE A 80 -1.92 -18.76 -3.39
CA ILE A 80 -2.94 -18.85 -4.43
C ILE A 80 -4.22 -19.42 -3.82
N HIS A 81 -5.32 -18.71 -4.01
CA HIS A 81 -6.65 -19.07 -3.53
C HIS A 81 -7.61 -19.26 -4.71
N ARG A 82 -8.45 -20.29 -4.65
CA ARG A 82 -9.45 -20.62 -5.69
C ARG A 82 -10.87 -20.16 -5.36
N GLU A 83 -11.01 -19.32 -4.33
CA GLU A 83 -12.29 -18.79 -3.87
C GLU A 83 -12.25 -17.25 -3.87
N ASN A 84 -13.26 -16.63 -4.47
CA ASN A 84 -13.36 -15.17 -4.50
C ASN A 84 -13.90 -14.63 -3.18
N ARG A 85 -12.99 -14.23 -2.30
CA ARG A 85 -13.30 -13.47 -1.07
C ARG A 85 -12.89 -12.00 -1.14
N TYR A 86 -12.97 -11.42 -2.34
CA TYR A 86 -12.52 -10.05 -2.59
C TYR A 86 -11.08 -9.80 -2.14
N GLU A 87 -10.86 -8.92 -1.17
CA GLU A 87 -9.54 -8.55 -0.65
C GLU A 87 -9.19 -9.31 0.64
N PHE A 88 -10.11 -10.15 1.15
CA PHE A 88 -9.96 -10.91 2.40
C PHE A 88 -8.61 -11.62 2.49
N TRP A 89 -8.26 -12.45 1.51
CA TRP A 89 -7.04 -13.27 1.58
C TRP A 89 -5.79 -12.42 1.74
N ALA A 90 -5.73 -11.26 1.06
CA ALA A 90 -4.58 -10.39 1.11
C ALA A 90 -4.54 -9.57 2.42
N LEU A 91 -5.68 -9.06 2.87
CA LEU A 91 -5.76 -8.31 4.13
C LEU A 91 -5.56 -9.20 5.36
N HIS A 92 -6.09 -10.42 5.33
CA HIS A 92 -5.88 -11.42 6.39
C HIS A 92 -4.41 -11.80 6.49
N HIS A 93 -3.74 -12.05 5.36
CA HIS A 93 -2.30 -12.31 5.32
C HIS A 93 -1.50 -11.11 5.86
N LEU A 94 -1.85 -9.88 5.46
CA LEU A 94 -1.21 -8.66 5.96
C LEU A 94 -1.42 -8.48 7.47
N TRP A 95 -2.61 -8.76 7.98
CA TRP A 95 -2.91 -8.73 9.41
C TRP A 95 -2.09 -9.78 10.18
N SER A 96 -2.05 -11.03 9.70
CA SER A 96 -1.24 -12.11 10.29
C SER A 96 0.25 -11.75 10.34
N LEU A 97 0.80 -11.22 9.24
CA LEU A 97 2.19 -10.74 9.20
C LEU A 97 2.46 -9.66 10.26
N ALA A 98 1.54 -8.71 10.40
CA ALA A 98 1.66 -7.62 11.37
C ALA A 98 1.49 -8.12 12.82
N ARG A 99 0.64 -9.12 13.07
CA ARG A 99 0.49 -9.76 14.38
C ARG A 99 1.75 -10.51 14.80
N GLU A 100 2.36 -11.25 13.88
CA GLU A 100 3.60 -12.00 14.12
C GLU A 100 4.81 -11.08 14.30
N ASN A 101 4.87 -9.99 13.54
CA ASN A 101 5.93 -9.00 13.61
C ASN A 101 5.32 -7.58 13.61
N PRO A 102 5.04 -7.00 14.79
CA PRO A 102 4.39 -5.69 14.91
C PRO A 102 5.34 -4.52 14.63
N GLU A 103 6.64 -4.77 14.41
CA GLU A 103 7.62 -3.73 14.13
C GLU A 103 7.75 -3.37 12.64
N GLY A 104 8.06 -2.11 12.35
CA GLY A 104 8.29 -1.62 10.98
C GLY A 104 7.00 -1.25 10.24
N GLU A 105 7.09 -1.24 8.91
CA GLU A 105 6.04 -0.72 8.05
C GLU A 105 5.53 -1.76 7.06
N VAL A 106 4.23 -1.67 6.76
CA VAL A 106 3.57 -2.45 5.74
C VAL A 106 3.02 -1.55 4.64
N ALA A 107 3.04 -2.03 3.41
CA ALA A 107 2.39 -1.42 2.27
C ALA A 107 1.37 -2.40 1.69
N TYR A 108 0.21 -1.88 1.29
CA TYR A 108 -0.86 -2.66 0.67
C TYR A 108 -1.32 -2.01 -0.62
N PHE A 109 -1.54 -2.85 -1.63
CA PHE A 109 -2.26 -2.50 -2.84
C PHE A 109 -2.83 -3.76 -3.49
N HIS A 110 -3.70 -3.55 -4.47
CA HIS A 110 -4.29 -4.64 -5.21
C HIS A 110 -4.42 -4.35 -6.71
N SER A 111 -4.65 -5.40 -7.50
CA SER A 111 -4.98 -5.27 -8.93
C SER A 111 -6.47 -4.93 -9.16
N LYS A 112 -7.29 -5.09 -8.12
CA LYS A 112 -8.76 -5.02 -8.16
C LYS A 112 -9.35 -3.60 -8.15
N SER A 113 -8.97 -2.76 -9.11
CA SER A 113 -9.83 -1.63 -9.53
C SER A 113 -9.74 -1.34 -11.03
N ILE A 114 -8.96 -2.13 -11.79
CA ILE A 114 -8.59 -1.89 -13.19
C ILE A 114 -8.63 -3.21 -13.99
N SER A 115 -9.39 -4.22 -13.55
CA SER A 115 -9.33 -5.57 -14.10
C SER A 115 -10.69 -6.15 -14.53
N ARG A 116 -11.67 -5.32 -14.95
CA ARG A 116 -12.80 -5.82 -15.74
C ARG A 116 -12.71 -5.31 -17.17
N GLY A 117 -12.41 -6.19 -18.12
CA GLY A 117 -12.38 -5.87 -19.55
C GLY A 117 -11.20 -4.97 -19.96
N ILE A 118 -10.18 -4.86 -19.11
CA ILE A 118 -9.07 -3.94 -19.33
C ILE A 118 -7.88 -4.72 -19.88
N GLN A 119 -7.51 -4.37 -21.11
CA GLN A 119 -6.43 -4.98 -21.88
C GLN A 119 -5.08 -4.26 -21.70
N ARG A 120 -5.04 -3.18 -20.89
CA ARG A 120 -3.83 -2.40 -20.63
C ARG A 120 -3.95 -1.60 -19.34
N ARG A 121 -2.82 -1.34 -18.68
CA ARG A 121 -2.78 -0.47 -17.48
C ARG A 121 -3.43 0.88 -17.73
N SER A 122 -4.39 1.26 -16.87
CA SER A 122 -5.06 2.56 -16.96
C SER A 122 -4.17 3.68 -16.42
N LYS A 123 -4.42 4.94 -16.81
CA LYS A 123 -3.68 6.09 -16.24
C LYS A 123 -3.89 6.19 -14.74
N THR A 124 -5.12 5.95 -14.28
CA THR A 124 -5.49 5.97 -12.85
C THR A 124 -4.68 4.96 -12.07
N GLU A 125 -4.62 3.71 -12.54
CA GLU A 125 -3.86 2.63 -11.92
C GLU A 125 -2.38 2.95 -11.80
N ARG A 126 -1.77 3.33 -12.92
CA ARG A 126 -0.35 3.71 -12.95
C ARG A 126 -0.05 4.84 -11.97
N THR A 127 -0.96 5.79 -11.87
CA THR A 127 -0.82 6.94 -10.97
C THR A 127 -0.98 6.51 -9.52
N LEU A 128 -1.95 5.65 -9.20
CA LEU A 128 -2.14 5.09 -7.85
C LEU A 128 -0.88 4.38 -7.37
N THR A 129 -0.34 3.45 -8.16
CA THR A 129 0.88 2.72 -7.79
C THR A 129 2.06 3.67 -7.62
N ARG A 130 2.33 4.52 -8.63
CA ARG A 130 3.51 5.39 -8.62
C ARG A 130 3.47 6.42 -7.50
N GLU A 131 2.38 7.16 -7.39
CA GLU A 131 2.30 8.29 -6.46
C GLU A 131 2.16 7.82 -5.00
N THR A 132 1.69 6.59 -4.77
CA THR A 132 1.66 6.00 -3.42
C THR A 132 3.04 5.45 -3.00
N PHE A 133 3.73 4.72 -3.87
CA PHE A 133 4.92 3.94 -3.47
C PHE A 133 6.26 4.55 -3.85
N ARG A 134 6.32 5.43 -4.87
CA ARG A 134 7.57 6.11 -5.23
C ARG A 134 8.18 6.94 -4.09
N PRO A 135 7.42 7.67 -3.26
CA PRO A 135 8.01 8.48 -2.18
C PRO A 135 8.31 7.67 -0.91
N TRP A 136 8.46 6.34 -0.98
CA TRP A 136 8.58 5.48 0.21
C TRP A 136 9.66 5.94 1.20
N ARG A 137 10.83 6.38 0.71
CA ARG A 137 11.93 6.88 1.57
C ARG A 137 11.54 8.07 2.43
N ASP A 138 10.52 8.81 2.02
CA ASP A 138 9.97 9.95 2.75
C ASP A 138 8.78 9.56 3.61
N VAL A 139 8.03 8.54 3.22
CA VAL A 139 6.87 8.04 3.96
C VAL A 139 7.28 7.30 5.22
N LEU A 140 8.33 6.45 5.16
CA LEU A 140 8.72 5.65 6.33
C LEU A 140 9.14 6.53 7.53
N PRO A 141 9.96 7.58 7.38
CA PRO A 141 10.26 8.48 8.49
C PRO A 141 9.02 9.17 9.06
N LEU A 142 8.00 9.48 8.23
CA LEU A 142 6.75 10.07 8.72
C LEU A 142 5.97 9.10 9.60
N LEU A 143 5.91 7.82 9.21
CA LEU A 143 5.26 6.78 10.01
C LEU A 143 6.00 6.53 11.33
N ARG A 144 7.34 6.52 11.31
CA ARG A 144 8.17 6.23 12.49
C ARG A 144 8.16 7.32 13.55
N ARG A 145 7.94 8.58 13.17
CA ARG A 145 7.91 9.72 14.11
C ARG A 145 6.70 9.71 15.07
N GLY A 146 5.73 8.83 14.85
CA GLY A 146 4.51 8.78 15.66
C GLY A 146 3.45 9.81 15.22
N GLY A 147 2.23 9.66 15.74
CA GLY A 147 1.08 10.48 15.38
C GLY A 147 0.42 10.14 14.02
N ILE A 148 1.14 9.46 13.12
CA ILE A 148 0.62 8.93 11.87
C ILE A 148 0.68 7.40 11.93
N ALA A 149 -0.47 6.74 11.79
CA ALA A 149 -0.56 5.29 11.69
C ALA A 149 -0.52 4.79 10.25
N LYS A 150 -0.97 5.62 9.30
CA LYS A 150 -1.15 5.22 7.91
C LYS A 150 -1.05 6.39 6.94
N ALA A 151 -0.70 6.11 5.69
CA ALA A 151 -0.54 7.12 4.67
C ALA A 151 -0.99 6.61 3.30
N GLY A 152 -1.58 7.48 2.50
CA GLY A 152 -1.92 7.19 1.10
C GLY A 152 -2.38 8.46 0.41
N LEU A 153 -2.72 8.41 -0.88
CA LEU A 153 -3.02 9.63 -1.64
C LEU A 153 -4.19 10.42 -1.03
N PHE A 154 -5.30 9.72 -0.78
CA PHE A 154 -6.55 10.33 -0.35
C PHE A 154 -7.10 9.59 0.88
N PRO A 155 -6.69 9.95 2.10
CA PRO A 155 -7.32 9.45 3.31
C PRO A 155 -8.79 9.91 3.38
N ALA A 156 -9.68 8.99 3.73
CA ALA A 156 -11.10 9.25 3.91
C ALA A 156 -11.39 9.90 5.27
N GLU A 157 -12.48 10.65 5.37
CA GLU A 157 -12.92 11.29 6.62
C GLU A 157 -13.22 10.27 7.72
N GLU A 158 -13.64 9.08 7.30
CA GLU A 158 -13.96 7.94 8.13
C GLU A 158 -12.74 7.14 8.59
N GLY A 159 -11.55 7.48 8.10
CA GLY A 159 -10.29 6.94 8.59
C GLY A 159 -9.63 5.90 7.70
N TRP A 160 -10.26 5.34 6.65
CA TRP A 160 -9.53 4.49 5.69
C TRP A 160 -8.77 5.33 4.65
N VAL A 161 -8.14 4.69 3.66
CA VAL A 161 -7.53 5.36 2.51
C VAL A 161 -8.25 4.91 1.25
N TRP A 162 -8.76 5.87 0.47
CA TRP A 162 -9.46 5.56 -0.79
C TRP A 162 -8.58 4.75 -1.74
N PHE A 163 -9.24 3.91 -2.52
CA PHE A 163 -8.64 3.01 -3.51
C PHE A 163 -7.81 1.86 -2.95
N ASN A 164 -7.60 1.75 -1.63
CA ASN A 164 -6.84 0.67 -1.01
C ASN A 164 -5.37 0.58 -1.48
N PHE A 165 -4.75 1.74 -1.73
CA PHE A 165 -3.30 1.89 -1.97
C PHE A 165 -2.73 2.72 -0.82
N TRP A 166 -2.00 2.09 0.09
CA TRP A 166 -1.56 2.76 1.31
C TRP A 166 -0.35 2.10 1.96
N TRP A 167 0.23 2.86 2.88
CA TRP A 167 1.23 2.46 3.86
C TRP A 167 0.60 2.49 5.25
N ALA A 168 1.06 1.62 6.15
CA ALA A 168 0.71 1.66 7.56
C ALA A 168 1.88 1.18 8.43
N ARG A 169 1.86 1.56 9.70
CA ARG A 169 2.70 0.91 10.70
C ARG A 169 2.19 -0.51 10.96
N ALA A 170 3.09 -1.47 11.10
CA ALA A 170 2.70 -2.84 11.39
C ALA A 170 1.97 -2.94 12.75
N ASP A 171 2.42 -2.19 13.76
CA ASP A 171 1.81 -2.16 15.09
C ASP A 171 0.34 -1.71 15.05
N TYR A 172 0.01 -0.78 14.15
CA TYR A 172 -1.36 -0.33 13.92
C TYR A 172 -2.21 -1.45 13.34
N ILE A 173 -1.72 -2.12 12.30
CA ILE A 173 -2.41 -3.24 11.67
C ILE A 173 -2.61 -4.39 12.66
N ALA A 174 -1.63 -4.67 13.52
CA ALA A 174 -1.69 -5.73 14.53
C ALA A 174 -2.77 -5.49 15.62
N ARG A 175 -3.23 -4.24 15.78
CA ARG A 175 -4.32 -3.85 16.68
C ARG A 175 -5.69 -3.79 16.00
N LEU A 176 -5.74 -3.85 14.68
CA LEU A 176 -7.00 -3.97 13.98
C LEU A 176 -7.64 -5.33 14.29
N PRO A 177 -8.99 -5.41 14.32
CA PRO A 177 -9.65 -6.69 14.37
C PRO A 177 -9.23 -7.54 13.17
N GLU A 178 -9.16 -8.85 13.39
CA GLU A 178 -8.92 -9.81 12.31
C GLU A 178 -9.94 -9.56 11.20
N PRO A 179 -9.52 -9.44 9.93
CA PRO A 179 -10.46 -9.36 8.82
C PRO A 179 -11.37 -10.58 8.82
N GLU A 180 -12.68 -10.36 8.77
CA GLU A 180 -13.65 -11.45 8.65
C GLU A 180 -14.09 -11.63 7.18
N PRO A 181 -14.34 -12.87 6.72
CA PRO A 181 -14.95 -13.09 5.41
C PRO A 181 -16.28 -12.35 5.30
N SER A 182 -16.47 -11.60 4.21
CA SER A 182 -17.69 -10.83 3.98
C SER A 182 -18.15 -10.96 2.54
N THR A 183 -19.47 -11.04 2.35
CA THR A 183 -20.10 -10.94 1.02
C THR A 183 -20.12 -9.50 0.50
N ASN A 184 -19.97 -8.52 1.41
CA ASN A 184 -19.87 -7.10 1.08
C ASN A 184 -18.41 -6.71 0.83
N ARG A 185 -18.07 -6.41 -0.43
CA ARG A 185 -16.71 -5.99 -0.80
C ARG A 185 -16.26 -4.70 -0.10
N TYR A 186 -17.19 -3.81 0.25
CA TYR A 186 -16.87 -2.51 0.87
C TYR A 186 -16.41 -2.65 2.33
N THR A 187 -16.66 -3.80 2.96
CA THR A 187 -16.14 -4.12 4.29
C THR A 187 -14.62 -4.03 4.34
N PHE A 188 -13.94 -4.46 3.27
CA PHE A 188 -12.48 -4.45 3.19
C PHE A 188 -11.89 -3.05 2.95
N GLU A 189 -12.59 -2.17 2.23
CA GLU A 189 -12.23 -0.76 2.10
C GLU A 189 -12.29 -0.05 3.47
N ALA A 190 -13.31 -0.36 4.27
CA ALA A 190 -13.51 0.23 5.58
C ALA A 190 -12.64 -0.39 6.69
N TRP A 191 -12.09 -1.60 6.50
CA TRP A 191 -11.32 -2.32 7.53
C TRP A 191 -10.16 -1.50 8.09
N LEU A 192 -9.44 -0.78 7.22
CA LEU A 192 -8.30 0.07 7.60
C LEU A 192 -8.71 1.23 8.54
N SER A 193 -10.00 1.58 8.65
CA SER A 193 -10.44 2.61 9.60
C SER A 193 -10.36 2.18 11.05
N GLY A 194 -10.34 0.87 11.33
CA GLY A 194 -10.39 0.33 12.69
C GLY A 194 -11.67 0.66 13.47
N LYS A 195 -12.75 1.08 12.80
CA LYS A 195 -14.08 1.27 13.41
C LYS A 195 -14.70 -0.01 14.03
N LEU A 196 -13.99 -1.13 13.95
CA LEU A 196 -14.39 -2.44 14.48
C LEU A 196 -13.53 -2.89 15.67
N SER A 197 -12.54 -2.11 16.16
CA SER A 197 -11.82 -2.49 17.38
C SER A 197 -12.70 -2.23 18.61
N ALA A 198 -12.89 -3.27 19.43
CA ALA A 198 -13.66 -3.24 20.68
C ALA A 198 -13.18 -2.16 21.69
N ASP A 199 -11.94 -1.68 21.53
CA ASP A 199 -11.28 -0.78 22.48
C ASP A 199 -11.52 0.72 22.23
N GLY A 200 -12.38 1.08 21.27
CA GLY A 200 -12.87 2.46 21.13
C GLY A 200 -11.92 3.43 20.41
N VAL A 201 -12.41 3.96 19.29
CA VAL A 201 -11.93 5.16 18.57
C VAL A 201 -10.44 5.14 18.16
N VAL A 202 -10.16 4.58 16.98
CA VAL A 202 -8.96 4.95 16.23
C VAL A 202 -8.97 6.47 15.98
N PRO A 203 -7.89 7.21 16.27
CA PRO A 203 -7.85 8.65 16.05
C PRO A 203 -8.12 8.97 14.58
N ARG A 204 -9.19 9.73 14.27
CA ARG A 204 -9.51 10.17 12.89
C ARG A 204 -8.37 10.95 12.22
N ASN A 205 -7.40 11.42 13.02
CA ASN A 205 -6.26 12.23 12.60
C ASN A 205 -4.96 11.43 12.37
N ASP A 206 -5.00 10.09 12.41
CA ASP A 206 -3.81 9.25 12.28
C ASP A 206 -3.40 8.93 10.82
N ALA A 207 -4.19 9.32 9.83
CA ALA A 207 -3.85 9.14 8.43
C ALA A 207 -3.12 10.38 7.83
N PHE A 208 -2.26 10.18 6.85
CA PHE A 208 -1.53 11.24 6.14
C PHE A 208 -1.78 11.20 4.63
N SER A 209 -2.10 12.34 4.03
CA SER A 209 -2.32 12.48 2.59
C SER A 209 -1.00 12.68 1.88
N LEU A 210 -0.62 11.71 1.05
CA LEU A 210 0.54 11.82 0.16
C LEU A 210 0.28 12.80 -0.99
N HIS A 211 -0.99 13.04 -1.34
CA HIS A 211 -1.37 14.02 -2.36
C HIS A 211 -1.19 15.47 -1.88
N ALA A 212 -1.68 15.79 -0.67
CA ALA A 212 -1.59 17.14 -0.10
C ALA A 212 -0.37 17.35 0.80
N TRP A 213 0.36 16.28 1.11
CA TRP A 213 1.46 16.26 2.06
C TRP A 213 1.07 16.83 3.44
N SER A 214 -0.09 16.42 3.94
CA SER A 214 -0.70 16.91 5.19
C SER A 214 -1.73 15.92 5.74
N SER A 215 -2.35 16.21 6.88
CA SER A 215 -3.46 15.42 7.44
C SER A 215 -4.81 15.60 6.72
N ARG A 216 -4.81 16.18 5.51
CA ARG A 216 -6.04 16.41 4.72
C ARG A 216 -6.83 15.12 4.50
N ARG A 217 -8.16 15.27 4.53
CA ARG A 217 -9.16 14.22 4.27
C ARG A 217 -9.96 14.55 3.01
N TYR A 218 -10.58 13.53 2.45
CA TYR A 218 -11.34 13.62 1.22
C TYR A 218 -12.63 12.82 1.34
N GLY A 219 -13.76 13.42 0.95
CA GLY A 219 -14.97 12.67 0.63
C GLY A 219 -14.82 11.87 -0.69
N PRO A 220 -15.74 10.93 -0.98
CA PRO A 220 -15.63 10.02 -2.12
C PRO A 220 -15.57 10.74 -3.47
N GLU A 221 -16.42 11.75 -3.67
CA GLU A 221 -16.43 12.51 -4.92
C GLU A 221 -15.15 13.32 -5.11
N GLU A 222 -14.64 13.93 -4.04
CA GLU A 222 -13.42 14.72 -4.11
C GLU A 222 -12.23 13.82 -4.42
N ALA A 223 -12.07 12.69 -3.73
CA ALA A 223 -11.03 11.71 -4.00
C ALA A 223 -11.07 11.25 -5.47
N GLY A 224 -12.26 10.95 -6.00
CA GLY A 224 -12.44 10.61 -7.42
C GLY A 224 -12.05 11.74 -8.38
N ARG A 225 -12.44 12.99 -8.09
CA ARG A 225 -12.06 14.16 -8.91
C ARG A 225 -10.56 14.42 -8.89
N GLN A 226 -9.92 14.37 -7.71
CA GLN A 226 -8.48 14.60 -7.58
C GLN A 226 -7.67 13.48 -8.23
N MET A 227 -8.12 12.22 -8.10
CA MET A 227 -7.49 11.10 -8.79
C MET A 227 -7.53 11.26 -10.31
N ARG A 228 -8.69 11.64 -10.88
CA ARG A 228 -8.80 11.94 -12.32
C ARG A 228 -7.89 13.08 -12.75
N ARG A 229 -7.79 14.14 -11.95
CA ARG A 229 -6.87 15.26 -12.21
C ARG A 229 -5.42 14.81 -12.20
N LEU A 230 -5.02 14.03 -11.18
CA LEU A 230 -3.66 13.52 -11.03
C LEU A 230 -3.29 12.59 -12.20
N ALA A 231 -4.18 11.69 -12.60
CA ALA A 231 -3.97 10.77 -13.71
C ALA A 231 -3.89 11.47 -15.08
N ASN A 232 -4.48 12.66 -15.22
CA ASN A 232 -4.48 13.44 -16.46
C ASN A 232 -3.43 14.55 -16.49
N ARG A 233 -2.82 14.91 -15.36
CA ARG A 233 -1.61 15.73 -15.36
C ARG A 233 -0.54 14.95 -16.12
N ARG A 234 -0.11 15.47 -17.27
CA ARG A 234 1.08 14.97 -17.98
C ARG A 234 2.17 14.74 -16.94
N LEU A 235 2.88 13.61 -17.01
CA LEU A 235 4.05 13.23 -16.20
C LEU A 235 5.21 14.23 -16.39
N LEU A 236 4.95 15.52 -16.16
CA LEU A 236 5.83 16.65 -16.32
C LEU A 236 6.21 17.14 -14.92
N ARG A 237 7.47 16.85 -14.58
CA ARG A 237 8.36 17.58 -13.65
C ARG A 237 7.95 17.68 -12.18
N TRP A 238 8.53 16.84 -11.31
CA TRP A 238 8.72 17.17 -9.88
C TRP A 238 10.05 16.64 -9.32
N ARG A 239 11.18 16.92 -9.99
CA ARG A 239 12.54 16.77 -9.41
C ARG A 239 13.07 18.05 -8.73
N GLY A 240 12.44 19.22 -8.95
CA GLY A 240 12.95 20.51 -8.48
C GLY A 240 12.27 21.10 -7.23
N LEU A 241 10.97 20.90 -7.06
CA LEU A 241 10.20 21.65 -6.03
C LEU A 241 10.33 21.09 -4.61
N ARG A 242 10.79 19.84 -4.45
CA ARG A 242 10.98 19.20 -3.14
C ARG A 242 12.21 19.71 -2.38
N ARG A 243 13.28 20.09 -3.09
CA ARG A 243 14.44 20.77 -2.49
C ARG A 243 14.11 22.22 -2.12
N LEU A 244 13.21 22.87 -2.86
CA LEU A 244 12.78 24.23 -2.57
C LEU A 244 11.86 24.27 -1.34
N PHE A 245 10.93 23.33 -1.21
CA PHE A 245 10.01 23.27 -0.06
C PHE A 245 10.69 22.89 1.26
N LEU A 246 11.74 22.05 1.21
CA LEU A 246 12.55 21.71 2.39
C LEU A 246 13.58 22.79 2.74
N ARG A 247 14.03 23.63 1.80
CA ARG A 247 14.86 24.82 2.10
C ARG A 247 14.06 26.01 2.64
N LEU A 248 12.77 26.11 2.32
CA LEU A 248 11.90 27.20 2.76
C LEU A 248 11.29 26.97 4.16
N ARG A 249 11.57 25.83 4.80
CA ARG A 249 11.23 25.53 6.21
C ARG A 249 12.47 25.53 7.10
N GLY A 250 13.37 26.49 6.88
CA GLY A 250 14.59 26.64 7.66
C GLY A 250 14.33 26.56 9.17
N GLU A 251 14.72 25.43 9.75
CA GLU A 251 15.38 25.39 11.05
C GLU A 251 16.85 25.11 10.71
N GLY A 252 17.71 26.01 11.16
CA GLY A 252 19.16 25.98 10.93
C GLY A 252 19.85 24.80 11.59
#